data_AF-A0A928E809-F1
#
_entry.id   AF-A0A928E809-F1
#
_cell.length_a   1.000
_cell.length_b   1.000
_cell.length_c   1.000
_cell.angle_alpha   90.00
_cell.angle_beta   90.00
_cell.angle_gamma   90.00
#
_symmetry.space_group_name_H-M   'P 1'
#
loop_
_entity.id
_entity.type
_entity.pdbx_description
1 polymer ?
#
loop_
_entity_poly.entity_id
_entity_poly.type
_entity_poly.pdbx_seq_one_letter_code
_entity_poly.pdbx_strand_id
1 'polypeptide(L)'
;MLNDITVVQSALSAFNNAALLAPAFLWSALLAIPLFYIVYFCAPQITSYLKWNRENFLGRTTVWTAILTMLWVVLFGGNYSVLRDNLSVLPMVTATIVFLCSLFVSSHILPHSLPHRRGIFWFCTMVFIAALALSDTHAWWGPLLQVGAFLLGVGLGYISHGKMRPIAGTILIIMMVTVAIIMQPEFFRFGQLGSLTLAHLLFVLLIGISAVATLATTNIKPSGKISMGIYIKLKWLMRVICTLGAALFILTEGVPVFIGTLVAVFISFGMSVWHSPAISEHFGDKLFAILLTTFGIVTTMPTISALGILYWTNIPPVDFWGAARRLL
;
A
#
# COMPACT_ATOMS: atom_id res chain seq x y z
N MET A 1 41.13 1.94 28.63
CA MET A 1 40.45 0.84 27.89
C MET A 1 39.16 0.39 28.59
N LEU A 2 38.36 1.33 29.12
CA LEU A 2 37.22 1.02 29.99
C LEU A 2 36.02 1.97 29.74
N ASN A 3 35.77 2.38 28.48
CA ASN A 3 34.63 3.26 28.18
C ASN A 3 33.87 2.96 26.89
N ASP A 4 34.39 2.16 25.95
CA ASP A 4 33.66 1.91 24.70
C ASP A 4 32.61 0.79 24.84
N ILE A 5 32.86 -0.20 25.71
CA ILE A 5 31.94 -1.34 25.91
C ILE A 5 30.69 -0.92 26.70
N THR A 6 30.84 0.00 27.66
CA THR A 6 29.71 0.53 28.46
C THR A 6 28.85 1.51 27.66
N VAL A 7 29.45 2.31 26.77
CA VAL A 7 28.70 3.16 25.82
C VAL A 7 27.95 2.30 24.80
N VAL A 8 28.56 1.23 24.27
CA VAL A 8 27.89 0.31 23.33
C VAL A 8 26.77 -0.49 24.00
N GLN A 9 26.95 -0.98 25.24
CA GLN A 9 25.89 -1.68 25.98
C GLN A 9 24.75 -0.76 26.43
N SER A 10 25.05 0.48 26.84
CA SER A 10 24.00 1.47 27.18
C SER A 10 23.25 1.95 25.94
N ALA A 11 23.92 2.10 24.80
CA ALA A 11 23.28 2.39 23.51
C ALA A 11 22.42 1.20 23.04
N LEU A 12 22.90 -0.05 23.14
CA LEU A 12 22.12 -1.26 22.83
C LEU A 12 20.92 -1.44 23.78
N SER A 13 21.08 -1.12 25.06
CA SER A 13 20.01 -1.12 26.06
C SER A 13 18.98 -0.02 25.78
N ALA A 14 19.42 1.20 25.45
CA ALA A 14 18.55 2.30 25.06
C ALA A 14 17.85 2.01 23.72
N PHE A 15 18.52 1.37 22.77
CA PHE A 15 17.96 0.96 21.49
C PHE A 15 16.96 -0.20 21.66
N ASN A 16 17.23 -1.17 22.53
CA ASN A 16 16.27 -2.22 22.86
C ASN A 16 15.05 -1.67 23.61
N ASN A 17 15.24 -0.75 24.55
CA ASN A 17 14.16 -0.07 25.26
C ASN A 17 13.36 0.86 24.33
N ALA A 18 14.00 1.52 23.37
CA ALA A 18 13.34 2.35 22.37
C ALA A 18 12.69 1.51 21.24
N ALA A 19 13.24 0.34 20.90
CA ALA A 19 12.66 -0.66 20.00
C ALA A 19 11.47 -1.41 20.64
N LEU A 20 11.43 -1.51 21.97
CA LEU A 20 10.25 -1.96 22.73
C LEU A 20 9.13 -0.90 22.74
N LEU A 21 9.46 0.39 22.63
CA LEU A 21 8.49 1.51 22.68
C LEU A 21 8.01 1.97 21.29
N ALA A 22 8.87 1.93 20.27
CA ALA A 22 8.57 2.37 18.92
C ALA A 22 8.49 1.17 17.95
N PRO A 23 7.44 1.10 17.11
CA PRO A 23 7.27 0.02 16.14
C PRO A 23 8.47 -0.19 15.22
N ALA A 24 8.71 -1.45 14.83
CA ALA A 24 9.76 -1.81 13.86
C ALA A 24 9.66 -1.00 12.54
N PHE A 25 8.44 -0.68 12.10
CA PHE A 25 8.23 0.15 10.92
C PHE A 25 8.75 1.58 11.09
N LEU A 26 8.59 2.17 12.28
CA LEU A 26 9.06 3.53 12.55
C LEU A 26 10.60 3.57 12.53
N TRP A 27 11.26 2.58 13.13
CA TRP A 27 12.71 2.45 13.06
C TRP A 27 13.21 2.23 11.64
N SER A 28 12.54 1.37 10.88
CA SER A 28 12.90 1.14 9.46
C SER A 28 12.78 2.43 8.64
N ALA A 29 11.75 3.24 8.89
CA ALA A 29 11.54 4.51 8.21
C ALA A 29 12.60 5.55 8.62
N LEU A 30 12.93 5.65 9.91
CA LEU A 30 13.97 6.55 10.41
C LEU A 30 15.34 6.19 9.83
N LEU A 31 15.70 4.91 9.81
CA LEU A 31 16.96 4.43 9.23
C LEU A 31 16.99 4.60 7.69
N ALA A 32 15.83 4.64 7.04
CA ALA A 32 15.71 4.90 5.61
C ALA A 32 15.72 6.40 5.24
N ILE A 33 15.76 7.34 6.21
CA ILE A 33 15.80 8.79 5.92
C ILE A 33 16.95 9.17 4.96
N PRO A 34 18.20 8.67 5.11
CA PRO A 34 19.26 9.00 4.16
C PRO A 34 18.93 8.55 2.73
N LEU A 35 18.30 7.38 2.57
CA LEU A 35 17.83 6.90 1.28
C LEU A 35 16.75 7.84 0.70
N PHE A 36 15.77 8.23 1.51
CA PHE A 36 14.69 9.15 1.12
C PHE A 36 15.24 10.52 0.71
N TYR A 37 16.24 11.02 1.42
CA TYR A 37 16.93 12.25 1.10
C TYR A 37 17.65 12.15 -0.24
N ILE A 38 18.43 11.09 -0.47
CA ILE A 38 19.10 10.86 -1.76
C ILE A 38 18.09 10.79 -2.89
N VAL A 39 16.98 10.06 -2.71
CA VAL A 39 15.93 9.94 -3.73
C VAL A 39 15.28 11.28 -4.04
N TYR A 40 15.06 12.12 -3.03
CA TYR A 40 14.47 13.44 -3.21
C TYR A 40 15.37 14.38 -4.03
N PHE A 41 16.67 14.44 -3.69
CA PHE A 41 17.62 15.35 -4.36
C PHE A 41 18.13 14.81 -5.70
N CYS A 42 18.34 13.50 -5.82
CA CYS A 42 18.82 12.86 -7.04
C CYS A 42 17.69 12.36 -7.95
N ALA A 43 16.44 12.82 -7.73
CA ALA A 43 15.28 12.38 -8.50
C ALA A 43 15.50 12.49 -10.03
N PRO A 44 16.03 13.60 -10.59
CA PRO A 44 16.28 13.71 -12.04
C PRO A 44 17.31 12.70 -12.57
N GLN A 45 18.35 12.41 -11.79
CA GLN A 45 19.39 11.45 -12.15
C GLN A 45 18.85 10.01 -12.09
N ILE A 46 18.03 9.71 -11.09
CA ILE A 46 17.39 8.40 -10.94
C ILE A 46 16.42 8.15 -12.10
N THR A 47 15.55 9.11 -12.41
CA THR A 47 14.57 8.95 -13.51
C THR A 47 15.25 8.81 -14.87
N SER A 48 16.30 9.60 -15.12
CA SER A 48 17.08 9.49 -16.37
C SER A 48 17.83 8.16 -16.47
N TYR A 49 18.44 7.66 -15.39
CA TYR A 49 19.09 6.34 -15.38
C TYR A 49 18.10 5.20 -15.62
N LEU A 50 16.92 5.27 -15.00
CA LEU A 50 15.84 4.31 -15.21
C LEU A 50 15.15 4.44 -16.58
N LYS A 51 15.47 5.50 -17.35
CA LYS A 51 14.80 5.86 -18.62
C LYS A 51 13.28 6.01 -18.45
N TRP A 52 12.86 6.54 -17.30
CA TRP A 52 11.46 6.84 -17.03
C TRP A 52 11.15 8.26 -17.49
N ASN A 53 10.16 8.38 -18.37
CA ASN A 53 9.70 9.62 -18.98
C ASN A 53 8.30 9.93 -18.47
N ARG A 54 7.83 11.18 -18.63
CA ARG A 54 6.48 11.61 -18.18
C ARG A 54 5.34 10.66 -18.59
N GLU A 55 5.44 10.07 -19.77
CA GLU A 55 4.43 9.17 -20.32
C GLU A 55 4.37 7.79 -19.65
N ASN A 56 5.51 7.25 -19.21
CA ASN A 56 5.58 5.90 -18.64
C ASN A 56 5.72 5.90 -17.12
N PHE A 57 6.03 7.05 -16.52
CA PHE A 57 6.39 7.18 -15.11
C PHE A 57 5.29 6.68 -14.15
N LEU A 58 4.03 7.07 -14.39
CA LEU A 58 2.88 6.60 -13.60
C LEU A 58 2.74 5.08 -13.69
N GLY A 59 2.71 4.54 -14.91
CA GLY A 59 2.55 3.10 -15.16
C GLY A 59 3.69 2.28 -14.54
N ARG A 60 4.94 2.75 -14.67
CA ARG A 60 6.12 2.11 -14.06
C ARG A 60 6.02 2.12 -12.55
N THR A 61 5.69 3.25 -11.95
CA THR A 61 5.53 3.37 -10.49
C THR A 61 4.48 2.39 -9.99
N THR A 62 3.29 2.35 -10.61
CA THR A 62 2.20 1.46 -10.20
C THR A 62 2.54 -0.02 -10.36
N VAL A 63 3.20 -0.39 -11.47
CA VAL A 63 3.61 -1.78 -11.72
C VAL A 63 4.69 -2.21 -10.73
N TRP A 64 5.69 -1.38 -10.47
CA TRP A 64 6.74 -1.68 -9.49
C TRP A 64 6.18 -1.80 -8.07
N THR A 65 5.24 -0.95 -7.67
CA THR A 65 4.55 -1.09 -6.38
C THR A 65 3.84 -2.43 -6.28
N ALA A 66 3.12 -2.85 -7.32
CA ALA A 66 2.44 -4.15 -7.33
C ALA A 66 3.42 -5.33 -7.28
N ILE A 67 4.54 -5.27 -8.03
CA ILE A 67 5.59 -6.30 -8.00
C ILE A 67 6.23 -6.40 -6.62
N LEU A 68 6.64 -5.27 -6.04
CA LEU A 68 7.27 -5.23 -4.71
C LEU A 68 6.30 -5.73 -3.64
N THR A 69 5.02 -5.36 -3.72
CA THR A 69 3.97 -5.85 -2.82
C THR A 69 3.78 -7.36 -2.96
N MET A 70 3.75 -7.89 -4.19
CA MET A 70 3.66 -9.34 -4.44
C MET A 70 4.87 -10.08 -3.86
N LEU A 71 6.08 -9.60 -4.10
CA LEU A 71 7.30 -10.16 -3.54
C LEU A 71 7.27 -10.14 -2.01
N TRP A 72 6.83 -9.02 -1.42
CA TRP A 72 6.69 -8.90 0.02
C TRP A 72 5.69 -9.91 0.59
N VAL A 73 4.50 -10.05 -0.01
CA VAL A 73 3.49 -11.04 0.43
C VAL A 73 4.02 -12.47 0.32
N VAL A 74 4.76 -12.81 -0.74
CA VAL A 74 5.34 -14.15 -0.92
C VAL A 74 6.48 -14.41 0.07
N LEU A 75 7.37 -13.44 0.29
CA LEU A 75 8.51 -13.58 1.19
C LEU A 75 8.08 -13.61 2.66
N PHE A 76 7.12 -12.77 3.06
CA PHE A 76 6.47 -12.89 4.36
C PHE A 76 5.60 -14.16 4.45
N GLY A 77 5.07 -14.61 3.30
CA GLY A 77 4.34 -15.85 3.06
C GLY A 77 4.94 -17.09 3.71
N GLY A 78 6.26 -17.25 3.58
CA GLY A 78 7.01 -18.39 4.12
C GLY A 78 6.98 -18.51 5.64
N ASN A 79 6.82 -17.39 6.35
CA ASN A 79 6.72 -17.35 7.81
C ASN A 79 5.33 -17.78 8.34
N TYR A 80 4.32 -17.92 7.47
CA TYR A 80 2.96 -18.33 7.86
C TYR A 80 2.73 -19.84 7.83
N SER A 81 3.74 -20.63 7.45
CA SER A 81 3.72 -22.10 7.54
C SER A 81 3.50 -22.60 8.98
N VAL A 82 3.75 -21.75 9.98
CA VAL A 82 3.53 -22.00 11.41
C VAL A 82 2.06 -21.77 11.83
N LEU A 83 1.26 -21.06 11.04
CA LEU A 83 -0.17 -20.76 11.31
C LEU A 83 -1.12 -21.78 10.67
N ARG A 84 -0.62 -22.98 10.36
CA ARG A 84 -1.27 -24.10 9.67
C ARG A 84 -2.40 -24.76 10.48
N ASP A 85 -2.98 -24.05 11.45
CA ASP A 85 -4.16 -24.50 12.15
C ASP A 85 -5.39 -24.23 11.28
N ASN A 86 -6.18 -25.28 11.03
CA ASN A 86 -7.22 -25.45 10.00
C ASN A 86 -8.41 -24.46 10.00
N LEU A 87 -8.30 -23.29 10.64
CA LEU A 87 -9.38 -22.30 10.79
C LEU A 87 -9.04 -20.90 10.25
N SER A 88 -7.82 -20.67 9.77
CA SER A 88 -7.38 -19.33 9.34
C SER A 88 -7.84 -18.97 7.91
N VAL A 89 -8.40 -17.76 7.74
CA VAL A 89 -8.81 -17.18 6.45
C VAL A 89 -7.59 -16.57 5.71
N LEU A 90 -6.44 -16.50 6.39
CA LEU A 90 -5.18 -15.93 5.93
C LEU A 90 -4.67 -16.45 4.58
N PRO A 91 -4.71 -17.76 4.27
CA PRO A 91 -4.28 -18.27 2.97
C PRO A 91 -5.16 -17.75 1.82
N MET A 92 -6.46 -17.53 2.07
CA MET A 92 -7.38 -16.99 1.05
C MET A 92 -7.15 -15.49 0.81
N VAL A 93 -6.89 -14.72 1.87
CA VAL A 93 -6.57 -13.28 1.76
C VAL A 93 -5.25 -13.08 1.03
N THR A 94 -4.21 -13.82 1.40
CA THR A 94 -2.90 -13.76 0.73
C THR A 94 -2.99 -14.21 -0.73
N ALA A 95 -3.70 -15.30 -1.03
CA ALA A 95 -3.97 -15.72 -2.40
C ALA A 95 -4.73 -14.64 -3.20
N THR A 96 -5.70 -13.96 -2.59
CA THR A 96 -6.42 -12.85 -3.24
C THR A 96 -5.49 -11.69 -3.57
N ILE A 97 -4.58 -11.32 -2.66
CA ILE A 97 -3.59 -10.26 -2.93
C ILE A 97 -2.64 -10.69 -4.06
N VAL A 98 -2.15 -11.93 -4.03
CA VAL A 98 -1.29 -12.48 -5.10
C VAL A 98 -2.03 -12.49 -6.44
N PHE A 99 -3.31 -12.88 -6.47
CA PHE A 99 -4.17 -12.81 -7.65
C PHE A 99 -4.29 -11.38 -8.18
N LEU A 100 -4.63 -10.41 -7.32
CA LEU A 100 -4.78 -9.01 -7.73
C LEU A 100 -3.47 -8.40 -8.24
N CYS A 101 -2.35 -8.68 -7.56
CA CYS A 101 -1.04 -8.22 -8.00
C CYS A 101 -0.64 -8.83 -9.36
N SER A 102 -0.78 -10.14 -9.52
CA SER A 102 -0.44 -10.83 -10.77
C SER A 102 -1.36 -10.42 -11.93
N LEU A 103 -2.65 -10.23 -11.68
CA LEU A 103 -3.63 -9.65 -12.61
C LEU A 103 -3.23 -8.25 -13.06
N PHE A 104 -2.94 -7.38 -12.09
CA PHE A 104 -2.57 -5.99 -12.37
C PHE A 104 -1.24 -5.89 -13.13
N VAL A 105 -0.22 -6.63 -12.71
CA VAL A 105 1.09 -6.63 -13.38
C VAL A 105 0.96 -7.18 -14.80
N SER A 106 0.27 -8.31 -14.99
CA SER A 106 0.15 -8.95 -16.30
C SER A 106 -0.70 -8.13 -17.29
N SER A 107 -1.70 -7.38 -16.80
CA SER A 107 -2.48 -6.48 -17.66
C SER A 107 -1.71 -5.26 -18.16
N HIS A 108 -0.58 -4.92 -17.54
CA HIS A 108 0.26 -3.77 -17.90
C HIS A 108 1.60 -4.15 -18.57
N ILE A 109 1.97 -5.43 -18.59
CA ILE A 109 3.14 -5.92 -19.33
C ILE A 109 2.73 -6.19 -20.78
N LEU A 110 3.47 -5.63 -21.74
CA LEU A 110 3.26 -5.84 -23.17
C LEU A 110 3.39 -7.33 -23.54
N PRO A 111 2.51 -7.88 -24.41
CA PRO A 111 2.55 -9.28 -24.81
C PRO A 111 3.84 -9.70 -25.53
N HIS A 112 4.63 -8.74 -26.04
CA HIS A 112 5.89 -9.00 -26.77
C HIS A 112 7.09 -9.38 -25.87
N SER A 113 6.97 -9.29 -24.54
CA SER A 113 8.03 -9.72 -23.62
C SER A 113 7.83 -11.13 -23.04
N LEU A 114 6.75 -11.82 -23.40
CA LEU A 114 6.65 -13.25 -23.15
C LEU A 114 7.24 -13.99 -24.35
N PRO A 115 8.42 -14.62 -24.22
CA PRO A 115 8.99 -15.39 -25.31
C PRO A 115 8.05 -16.56 -25.61
N HIS A 116 7.27 -16.43 -26.68
CA HIS A 116 6.29 -17.42 -27.16
C HIS A 116 6.91 -18.82 -27.40
N ARG A 117 8.26 -18.91 -27.41
CA ARG A 117 9.05 -20.12 -27.60
C ARG A 117 9.64 -20.76 -26.33
N ARG A 118 9.33 -20.27 -25.13
CA ARG A 118 9.84 -20.86 -23.86
C ARG A 118 8.73 -21.48 -23.01
N GLY A 119 7.75 -22.13 -23.63
CA GLY A 119 6.72 -22.90 -22.91
C GLY A 119 7.33 -23.95 -21.98
N ILE A 120 8.46 -24.55 -22.38
CA ILE A 120 9.23 -25.48 -21.55
C ILE A 120 9.86 -24.79 -20.33
N PHE A 121 10.37 -23.56 -20.45
CA PHE A 121 10.92 -22.83 -19.30
C PHE A 121 9.83 -22.48 -18.29
N TRP A 122 8.67 -22.02 -18.76
CA TRP A 122 7.52 -21.75 -17.89
C TRP A 122 6.96 -23.02 -17.27
N PHE A 123 6.92 -24.12 -18.03
CA PHE A 123 6.57 -25.44 -17.52
C PHE A 123 7.58 -25.93 -16.48
N CYS A 124 8.89 -25.85 -16.74
CA CYS A 124 9.93 -26.19 -15.78
C CYS A 124 9.91 -25.28 -14.55
N THR A 125 9.57 -24.01 -14.70
CA THR A 125 9.42 -23.06 -13.58
C THR A 125 8.19 -23.40 -12.76
N MET A 126 7.06 -23.74 -13.39
CA MET A 126 5.86 -24.26 -12.73
C MET A 126 6.14 -25.57 -11.99
N VAL A 127 6.88 -26.49 -12.62
CA VAL A 127 7.28 -27.77 -12.03
C VAL A 127 8.26 -27.57 -10.89
N PHE A 128 9.20 -26.62 -11.00
CA PHE A 128 10.15 -26.29 -9.92
C PHE A 128 9.45 -25.61 -8.74
N ILE A 129 8.53 -24.68 -9.00
CA ILE A 129 7.69 -24.04 -7.96
C ILE A 129 6.77 -25.09 -7.32
N ALA A 130 6.19 -25.98 -8.10
CA ALA A 130 5.40 -27.11 -7.59
C ALA A 130 6.27 -28.07 -6.76
N ALA A 131 7.50 -28.39 -7.19
CA ALA A 131 8.43 -29.24 -6.45
C ALA A 131 8.88 -28.59 -5.13
N LEU A 132 9.13 -27.27 -5.11
CA LEU A 132 9.39 -26.51 -3.88
C LEU A 132 8.15 -26.47 -2.97
N ALA A 133 6.95 -26.34 -3.53
CA ALA A 133 5.69 -26.40 -2.78
C ALA A 133 5.38 -27.81 -2.23
N LEU A 134 5.91 -28.86 -2.87
CA LEU A 134 5.77 -30.27 -2.49
C LEU A 134 6.85 -30.74 -1.49
N SER A 135 7.87 -29.92 -1.22
CA SER A 135 9.04 -30.31 -0.41
C SER A 135 8.79 -30.35 1.10
N ASP A 136 7.65 -29.85 1.62
CA ASP A 136 7.37 -29.88 3.06
C ASP A 136 5.89 -30.21 3.39
N THR A 137 5.67 -31.46 3.75
CA THR A 137 4.35 -32.10 3.92
C THR A 137 3.60 -31.59 5.16
N HIS A 138 2.28 -31.36 5.00
CA HIS A 138 1.17 -31.54 5.98
C HIS A 138 -0.07 -30.65 5.71
N ALA A 139 0.01 -29.64 4.83
CA ALA A 139 -1.14 -28.90 4.29
C ALA A 139 -0.77 -28.21 2.96
N TRP A 140 -1.17 -28.83 1.85
CA TRP A 140 -0.82 -28.40 0.49
C TRP A 140 -1.73 -27.29 -0.06
N TRP A 141 -2.86 -27.04 0.60
CA TRP A 141 -3.87 -26.08 0.16
C TRP A 141 -3.35 -24.65 0.07
N GLY A 142 -2.56 -24.17 1.04
CA GLY A 142 -2.03 -22.81 1.03
C GLY A 142 -1.14 -22.51 -0.19
N PRO A 143 -0.07 -23.28 -0.41
CA PRO A 143 0.79 -23.11 -1.59
C PRO A 143 0.04 -23.31 -2.92
N LEU A 144 -0.83 -24.33 -3.02
CA LEU A 144 -1.63 -24.57 -4.23
C LEU A 144 -2.59 -23.42 -4.54
N LEU A 145 -3.23 -22.84 -3.51
CA LEU A 145 -4.11 -21.68 -3.67
C LEU A 145 -3.33 -20.44 -4.13
N GLN A 146 -2.13 -20.21 -3.60
CA GLN A 146 -1.28 -19.07 -4.02
C GLN A 146 -0.77 -19.24 -5.44
N VAL A 147 -0.33 -20.46 -5.82
CA VAL A 147 0.08 -20.77 -7.20
C VAL A 147 -1.11 -20.64 -8.14
N GLY A 148 -2.27 -21.23 -7.82
CA GLY A 148 -3.49 -21.11 -8.62
C GLY A 148 -3.92 -19.65 -8.80
N ALA A 149 -3.91 -18.87 -7.72
CA ALA A 149 -4.18 -17.44 -7.73
C ALA A 149 -3.20 -16.67 -8.63
N PHE A 150 -1.91 -16.96 -8.55
CA PHE A 150 -0.90 -16.35 -9.42
C PHE A 150 -1.17 -16.66 -10.90
N LEU A 151 -1.41 -17.93 -11.23
CA LEU A 151 -1.64 -18.36 -12.61
C LEU A 151 -2.93 -17.80 -13.21
N LEU A 152 -4.02 -17.83 -12.44
CA LEU A 152 -5.29 -17.24 -12.84
C LEU A 152 -5.16 -15.72 -13.01
N GLY A 153 -4.45 -15.05 -12.11
CA GLY A 153 -4.17 -13.62 -12.21
C GLY A 153 -3.36 -13.30 -13.47
N VAL A 154 -2.30 -14.06 -13.75
CA VAL A 154 -1.53 -13.91 -15.00
C VAL A 154 -2.41 -14.11 -16.23
N GLY A 155 -3.19 -15.20 -16.27
CA GLY A 155 -4.05 -15.53 -17.42
C GLY A 155 -5.13 -14.47 -17.67
N LEU A 156 -5.88 -14.08 -16.64
CA LEU A 156 -6.91 -13.03 -16.76
C LEU A 156 -6.30 -11.65 -16.99
N GLY A 157 -5.11 -11.39 -16.46
CA GLY A 157 -4.38 -10.13 -16.63
C GLY A 157 -3.99 -9.95 -18.09
N TYR A 158 -3.47 -11.02 -18.70
CA TYR A 158 -3.18 -11.05 -20.13
C TYR A 158 -4.43 -10.78 -21.00
N ILE A 159 -5.58 -11.37 -20.65
CA ILE A 159 -6.85 -11.14 -21.36
C ILE A 159 -7.36 -9.70 -21.19
N SER A 160 -7.10 -9.10 -20.02
CA SER A 160 -7.53 -7.74 -19.68
C SER A 160 -6.51 -6.65 -20.03
N HIS A 161 -5.53 -6.96 -20.89
CA HIS A 161 -4.43 -6.07 -21.26
C HIS A 161 -4.90 -4.65 -21.61
N GLY A 162 -4.29 -3.64 -20.97
CA GLY A 162 -4.56 -2.23 -21.20
C GLY A 162 -5.93 -1.71 -20.69
N LYS A 163 -6.77 -2.55 -20.08
CA LYS A 163 -8.11 -2.14 -19.59
C LYS A 163 -8.10 -1.66 -18.14
N MET A 164 -7.11 -2.07 -17.34
CA MET A 164 -7.05 -1.72 -15.92
C MET A 164 -6.49 -0.30 -15.72
N ARG A 165 -7.13 0.49 -14.87
CA ARG A 165 -6.66 1.84 -14.51
C ARG A 165 -5.49 1.74 -13.52
N PRO A 166 -4.31 2.35 -13.79
CA PRO A 166 -3.11 2.18 -12.97
C PRO A 166 -3.27 2.58 -11.50
N ILE A 167 -3.80 3.78 -11.25
CA ILE A 167 -3.98 4.35 -9.90
C ILE A 167 -5.01 3.52 -9.12
N ALA A 168 -6.18 3.28 -9.69
CA ALA A 168 -7.25 2.55 -9.03
C ALA A 168 -6.86 1.10 -8.69
N GLY A 169 -6.15 0.43 -9.60
CA GLY A 169 -5.64 -0.93 -9.36
C GLY A 169 -4.59 -0.97 -8.24
N THR A 170 -3.67 0.00 -8.20
CA THR A 170 -2.67 0.10 -7.13
C THR A 170 -3.33 0.40 -5.78
N ILE A 171 -4.31 1.30 -5.74
CA ILE A 171 -5.08 1.61 -4.53
C ILE A 171 -5.80 0.34 -4.03
N LEU A 172 -6.42 -0.43 -4.92
CA LEU A 172 -7.08 -1.68 -4.54
C LEU A 172 -6.10 -2.66 -3.88
N ILE A 173 -4.91 -2.85 -4.47
CA ILE A 173 -3.86 -3.72 -3.91
C ILE A 173 -3.43 -3.22 -2.52
N ILE A 174 -3.11 -1.93 -2.39
CA ILE A 174 -2.69 -1.31 -1.12
C ILE A 174 -3.77 -1.45 -0.04
N MET A 175 -5.03 -1.21 -0.40
CA MET A 175 -6.15 -1.32 0.52
C MET A 175 -6.40 -2.76 0.96
N MET A 176 -6.26 -3.74 0.06
CA MET A 176 -6.36 -5.16 0.41
C MET A 176 -5.26 -5.59 1.39
N VAL A 177 -4.01 -5.16 1.17
CA VAL A 177 -2.91 -5.40 2.11
C VAL A 177 -3.14 -4.70 3.44
N THR A 178 -3.70 -3.49 3.41
CA THR A 178 -3.98 -2.71 4.63
C THR A 178 -5.08 -3.35 5.47
N VAL A 179 -6.15 -3.85 4.84
CA VAL A 179 -7.19 -4.63 5.52
C VAL A 179 -6.61 -5.92 6.09
N ALA A 180 -5.75 -6.60 5.32
CA ALA A 180 -5.05 -7.79 5.79
C ALA A 180 -4.20 -7.52 7.05
N ILE A 181 -3.54 -6.36 7.12
CA ILE A 181 -2.79 -5.92 8.31
C ILE A 181 -3.70 -5.70 9.53
N ILE A 182 -4.93 -5.20 9.34
CA ILE A 182 -5.89 -4.91 10.43
C ILE A 182 -6.55 -6.18 10.99
N MET A 183 -6.68 -7.28 10.22
CA MET A 183 -7.34 -8.54 10.65
C MET A 183 -6.58 -9.32 11.76
N GLN A 184 -5.89 -8.65 12.69
CA GLN A 184 -5.08 -9.27 13.74
C GLN A 184 -5.97 -9.92 14.81
N PRO A 185 -6.09 -11.24 14.77
CA PRO A 185 -5.06 -12.05 15.41
C PRO A 185 -4.34 -13.05 14.49
N GLU A 186 -4.61 -13.07 13.17
CA GLU A 186 -4.07 -14.09 12.26
C GLU A 186 -2.77 -13.70 11.55
N PHE A 187 -2.54 -12.43 11.23
CA PHE A 187 -1.38 -12.01 10.39
C PHE A 187 -0.06 -11.82 11.16
N PHE A 188 -0.10 -11.55 12.48
CA PHE A 188 1.06 -11.05 13.25
C PHE A 188 1.30 -11.72 14.61
N ARG A 189 0.60 -12.83 14.92
CA ARG A 189 0.67 -13.45 16.26
C ARG A 189 2.05 -13.99 16.67
N PHE A 190 3.05 -14.02 15.77
CA PHE A 190 4.35 -14.66 16.05
C PHE A 190 5.58 -14.01 15.39
N GLY A 191 5.85 -12.70 15.55
CA GLY A 191 7.20 -12.28 15.16
C GLY A 191 7.74 -10.90 15.53
N GLN A 192 7.13 -9.79 15.10
CA GLN A 192 7.88 -8.51 15.10
C GLN A 192 7.04 -7.24 15.32
N LEU A 193 5.71 -7.34 15.37
CA LEU A 193 4.83 -6.22 15.71
C LEU A 193 3.88 -6.74 16.79
N GLY A 194 4.14 -6.43 18.06
CA GLY A 194 3.14 -6.59 19.12
C GLY A 194 1.87 -5.80 18.78
N SER A 195 0.84 -5.87 19.65
CA SER A 195 -0.42 -5.10 19.54
C SER A 195 -0.27 -3.82 18.71
N LEU A 196 -1.11 -3.63 17.68
CA LEU A 196 -1.03 -2.48 16.77
C LEU A 196 -0.92 -1.19 17.59
N THR A 197 0.29 -0.64 17.68
CA THR A 197 0.49 0.57 18.47
C THR A 197 -0.35 1.70 17.87
N LEU A 198 -0.65 2.72 18.67
CA LEU A 198 -1.35 3.91 18.20
C LEU A 198 -0.73 4.50 16.92
N ALA A 199 0.61 4.44 16.80
CA ALA A 199 1.30 4.87 15.60
C ALA A 199 0.92 4.03 14.36
N HIS A 200 0.81 2.70 14.47
CA HIS A 200 0.34 1.87 13.35
C HIS A 200 -1.07 2.28 12.92
N LEU A 201 -1.98 2.41 13.89
CA LEU A 201 -3.39 2.73 13.62
C LEU A 201 -3.52 4.09 12.93
N LEU A 202 -2.74 5.09 13.35
CA LEU A 202 -2.71 6.41 12.72
C LEU A 202 -2.17 6.36 11.30
N PHE A 203 -1.08 5.62 11.04
CA PHE A 203 -0.53 5.49 9.69
C PHE A 203 -1.44 4.67 8.76
N VAL A 204 -2.10 3.62 9.28
CA VAL A 204 -3.13 2.85 8.56
C VAL A 204 -4.31 3.74 8.18
N LEU A 205 -4.76 4.59 9.10
CA LEU A 205 -5.80 5.57 8.84
C LEU A 205 -5.36 6.60 7.79
N LEU A 206 -4.09 7.03 7.82
CA LEU A 206 -3.51 7.93 6.83
C LEU A 206 -3.44 7.30 5.42
N ILE A 207 -3.09 6.01 5.32
CA ILE A 207 -3.16 5.23 4.07
C ILE A 207 -4.60 5.25 3.54
N GLY A 208 -5.56 4.88 4.38
CA GLY A 208 -6.97 4.83 3.99
C GLY A 208 -7.52 6.19 3.55
N ILE A 209 -7.26 7.26 4.31
CA ILE A 209 -7.66 8.62 3.94
C ILE A 209 -7.01 9.04 2.61
N SER A 210 -5.71 8.78 2.43
CA SER A 210 -5.00 9.15 1.20
C SER A 210 -5.53 8.41 -0.01
N ALA A 211 -5.83 7.11 0.13
CA ALA A 211 -6.43 6.28 -0.93
C ALA A 211 -7.81 6.82 -1.33
N VAL A 212 -8.68 7.04 -0.35
CA VAL A 212 -10.04 7.53 -0.55
C VAL A 212 -10.06 8.94 -1.13
N ALA A 213 -9.20 9.84 -0.63
CA ALA A 213 -9.08 11.20 -1.15
C ALA A 213 -8.53 11.19 -2.58
N THR A 214 -7.59 10.31 -2.91
CA THR A 214 -7.10 10.10 -4.28
C THR A 214 -8.25 9.64 -5.19
N LEU A 215 -9.06 8.66 -4.76
CA LEU A 215 -10.20 8.18 -5.54
C LEU A 215 -11.27 9.27 -5.72
N ALA A 216 -11.60 10.03 -4.68
CA ALA A 216 -12.60 11.09 -4.75
C ALA A 216 -12.17 12.20 -5.71
N THR A 217 -10.91 12.66 -5.59
CA THR A 217 -10.38 13.77 -6.41
C THR A 217 -10.16 13.38 -7.88
N THR A 218 -9.91 12.10 -8.17
CA THR A 218 -9.71 11.61 -9.54
C THR A 218 -10.99 11.21 -10.26
N ASN A 219 -12.04 10.77 -9.54
CA ASN A 219 -13.26 10.25 -10.15
C ASN A 219 -14.47 11.19 -10.07
N ILE A 220 -14.51 12.11 -9.10
CA ILE A 220 -15.65 13.03 -8.93
C ILE A 220 -15.34 14.34 -9.64
N LYS A 221 -16.24 14.78 -10.52
CA LYS A 221 -16.12 16.07 -11.21
C LYS A 221 -16.75 17.18 -10.37
N PRO A 222 -16.14 18.39 -10.32
CA PRO A 222 -16.81 19.55 -9.78
C PRO A 222 -18.07 19.83 -10.60
N SER A 223 -19.23 19.86 -9.95
CA SER A 223 -20.52 20.11 -10.60
C SER A 223 -21.44 20.87 -9.63
N GLY A 224 -22.71 21.10 -9.95
CA GLY A 224 -23.58 22.10 -9.29
C GLY A 224 -23.39 22.39 -7.78
N LYS A 225 -23.63 23.64 -7.39
CA LYS A 225 -23.51 24.10 -5.99
C LYS A 225 -24.70 23.64 -5.16
N ILE A 226 -24.46 22.79 -4.16
CA ILE A 226 -25.37 22.67 -3.01
C ILE A 226 -25.51 24.07 -2.38
N SER A 227 -26.71 24.45 -1.92
CA SER A 227 -26.87 25.74 -1.23
C SER A 227 -25.89 25.82 -0.05
N MET A 228 -25.24 26.98 0.10
CA MET A 228 -24.10 27.12 1.02
C MET A 228 -24.46 26.72 2.46
N GLY A 229 -25.67 27.05 2.91
CA GLY A 229 -26.16 26.68 4.24
C GLY A 229 -26.30 25.16 4.45
N ILE A 230 -26.73 24.41 3.43
CA ILE A 230 -26.86 22.94 3.51
C ILE A 230 -25.47 22.30 3.44
N TYR A 231 -24.60 22.79 2.54
CA TYR A 231 -23.23 22.31 2.41
C TYR A 231 -22.45 22.41 3.73
N ILE A 232 -22.50 23.57 4.39
CA ILE A 232 -21.80 23.78 5.68
C ILE A 232 -22.30 22.78 6.73
N LYS A 233 -23.62 22.59 6.85
CA LYS A 233 -24.21 21.66 7.83
C LYS A 233 -23.83 20.21 7.56
N LEU A 234 -23.94 19.75 6.31
CA LEU A 234 -23.55 18.40 5.91
C LEU A 234 -22.05 18.16 6.12
N LYS A 235 -21.21 19.14 5.79
CA LYS A 235 -19.76 19.03 5.98
C LYS A 235 -19.38 18.94 7.45
N TRP A 236 -20.01 19.73 8.32
CA TRP A 236 -19.82 19.62 9.76
C TRP A 236 -20.26 18.27 10.31
N LEU A 237 -21.43 17.78 9.90
CA LEU A 237 -21.91 16.46 10.28
C LEU A 237 -20.91 15.37 9.86
N MET A 238 -20.43 15.41 8.62
CA MET A 238 -19.45 14.44 8.13
C MET A 238 -18.10 14.53 8.85
N ARG A 239 -17.63 15.73 9.23
CA ARG A 239 -16.42 15.87 10.06
C ARG A 239 -16.60 15.19 11.41
N VAL A 240 -17.74 15.38 12.07
CA VAL A 240 -18.05 14.69 13.34
C VAL A 240 -18.08 13.18 13.16
N ILE A 241 -18.76 12.68 12.11
CA ILE A 241 -18.81 11.24 11.80
C ILE A 241 -17.40 10.68 11.52
N CYS A 242 -16.57 11.39 10.75
CA CYS A 242 -15.20 10.96 10.46
C CYS A 242 -14.33 10.93 11.71
N THR A 243 -14.43 11.95 12.58
CA THR A 243 -13.67 11.99 13.84
C THR A 243 -14.12 10.87 14.79
N LEU A 244 -15.43 10.64 14.91
CA LEU A 244 -15.98 9.55 15.72
C LEU A 244 -15.55 8.19 15.15
N GLY A 245 -15.63 8.00 13.83
CA GLY A 245 -15.19 6.78 13.16
C GLY A 245 -13.69 6.50 13.37
N ALA A 246 -12.84 7.54 13.25
CA ALA A 246 -11.41 7.43 13.53
C ALA A 246 -11.14 7.06 14.99
N ALA A 247 -11.82 7.70 15.95
CA ALA A 247 -11.69 7.38 17.37
C ALA A 247 -12.16 5.94 17.67
N LEU A 248 -13.31 5.54 17.12
CA LEU A 248 -13.82 4.17 17.24
C LEU A 248 -12.85 3.15 16.62
N PHE A 249 -12.26 3.45 15.46
CA PHE A 249 -11.27 2.56 14.84
C PHE A 249 -10.03 2.42 15.73
N ILE A 250 -9.52 3.52 16.29
CA ILE A 250 -8.38 3.48 17.20
C ILE A 250 -8.70 2.67 18.47
N LEU A 251 -9.93 2.75 18.97
CA LEU A 251 -10.36 2.03 20.19
C LEU A 251 -10.69 0.55 19.95
N THR A 252 -11.17 0.19 18.75
CA THR A 252 -11.69 -1.15 18.46
C THR A 252 -10.78 -1.99 17.57
N GLU A 253 -9.88 -1.34 16.83
CA GLU A 253 -9.01 -1.96 15.81
C GLU A 253 -9.80 -2.75 14.74
N GLY A 254 -11.10 -2.48 14.61
CA GLY A 254 -12.02 -3.29 13.83
C GLY A 254 -12.02 -2.94 12.33
N VAL A 255 -11.85 -3.95 11.48
CA VAL A 255 -11.98 -3.81 10.01
C VAL A 255 -13.31 -3.16 9.59
N PRO A 256 -14.49 -3.54 10.12
CA PRO A 256 -15.74 -2.91 9.72
C PRO A 256 -15.79 -1.41 10.06
N VAL A 257 -15.22 -1.02 11.21
CA VAL A 257 -15.13 0.38 11.64
C VAL A 257 -14.18 1.17 10.74
N PHE A 258 -13.05 0.57 10.36
CA PHE A 258 -12.13 1.14 9.38
C PHE A 258 -12.83 1.39 8.04
N ILE A 259 -13.47 0.38 7.45
CA ILE A 259 -14.17 0.51 6.17
C ILE A 259 -15.29 1.56 6.26
N GLY A 260 -16.10 1.55 7.31
CA GLY A 260 -17.14 2.56 7.54
C GLY A 260 -16.58 3.99 7.62
N THR A 261 -15.44 4.15 8.30
CA THR A 261 -14.73 5.42 8.38
C THR A 261 -14.25 5.88 7.01
N LEU A 262 -13.70 4.97 6.19
CA LEU A 262 -13.25 5.28 4.84
C LEU A 262 -14.39 5.70 3.92
N VAL A 263 -15.55 5.06 4.01
CA VAL A 263 -16.76 5.46 3.27
C VAL A 263 -17.21 6.87 3.69
N ALA A 264 -17.23 7.16 4.99
CA ALA A 264 -17.57 8.50 5.47
C ALA A 264 -16.58 9.56 4.98
N VAL A 265 -15.27 9.26 5.00
CA VAL A 265 -14.23 10.14 4.46
C VAL A 265 -14.41 10.33 2.95
N PHE A 266 -14.76 9.28 2.20
CA PHE A 266 -14.99 9.34 0.75
C PHE A 266 -16.14 10.30 0.43
N ILE A 267 -17.26 10.16 1.13
CA ILE A 267 -18.43 11.03 0.99
C ILE A 267 -18.05 12.47 1.35
N SER A 268 -17.30 12.66 2.44
CA SER A 268 -16.84 13.98 2.88
C SER A 268 -15.96 14.68 1.83
N PHE A 269 -14.97 13.98 1.27
CA PHE A 269 -14.14 14.50 0.19
C PHE A 269 -14.93 14.70 -1.10
N GLY A 270 -15.83 13.77 -1.43
CA GLY A 270 -16.68 13.86 -2.61
C GLY A 270 -17.58 15.08 -2.60
N MET A 271 -18.19 15.42 -1.46
CA MET A 271 -18.95 16.66 -1.31
C MET A 271 -18.07 17.91 -1.47
N SER A 272 -16.85 17.92 -0.94
CA SER A 272 -15.93 19.05 -1.11
C SER A 272 -15.52 19.24 -2.57
N VAL A 273 -15.21 18.13 -3.24
CA VAL A 273 -14.84 18.10 -4.67
C VAL A 273 -16.00 18.59 -5.52
N TRP A 274 -17.20 18.10 -5.23
CA TRP A 274 -18.42 18.52 -5.91
C TRP A 274 -18.66 20.03 -5.74
N HIS A 275 -18.57 20.55 -4.52
CA HIS A 275 -18.81 21.97 -4.23
C HIS A 275 -17.68 22.92 -4.67
N SER A 276 -16.49 22.40 -4.99
CA SER A 276 -15.33 23.23 -5.33
C SER A 276 -15.48 23.87 -6.72
N PRO A 277 -15.12 25.15 -6.90
CA PRO A 277 -15.12 25.79 -8.22
C PRO A 277 -14.06 25.20 -9.16
N ALA A 278 -12.93 24.74 -8.61
CA ALA A 278 -11.86 24.08 -9.33
C ALA A 278 -11.04 23.22 -8.36
N ILE A 279 -10.47 22.13 -8.85
CA ILE A 279 -9.48 21.33 -8.13
C ILE A 279 -8.16 21.53 -8.86
N SER A 280 -7.07 21.73 -8.10
CA SER A 280 -5.76 21.81 -8.73
C SER A 280 -5.49 20.54 -9.52
N GLU A 281 -5.11 20.73 -10.77
CA GLU A 281 -4.51 19.67 -11.59
C GLU A 281 -3.37 19.06 -10.77
N HIS A 282 -3.31 17.73 -10.68
CA HIS A 282 -2.34 16.95 -9.90
C HIS A 282 -2.49 16.90 -8.36
N PHE A 283 -3.55 17.45 -7.76
CA PHE A 283 -3.76 17.25 -6.31
C PHE A 283 -3.95 15.76 -5.96
N GLY A 284 -4.70 15.01 -6.78
CA GLY A 284 -4.85 13.57 -6.63
C GLY A 284 -3.53 12.80 -6.78
N ASP A 285 -2.64 13.23 -7.68
CA ASP A 285 -1.32 12.61 -7.85
C ASP A 285 -0.44 12.79 -6.60
N LYS A 286 -0.50 13.96 -5.96
CA LYS A 286 0.21 14.24 -4.70
C LYS A 286 -0.33 13.36 -3.56
N LEU A 287 -1.65 13.16 -3.48
CA LEU A 287 -2.27 12.23 -2.52
C LEU A 287 -1.86 10.78 -2.77
N PHE A 288 -1.74 10.38 -4.03
CA PHE A 288 -1.25 9.05 -4.41
C PHE A 288 0.22 8.86 -4.00
N ALA A 289 1.06 9.88 -4.15
CA ALA A 289 2.44 9.84 -3.66
C ALA A 289 2.53 9.64 -2.14
N ILE A 290 1.68 10.34 -1.38
CA ILE A 290 1.57 10.19 0.08
C ILE A 290 1.12 8.77 0.44
N LEU A 291 0.13 8.23 -0.30
CA LEU A 291 -0.32 6.86 -0.14
C LEU A 291 0.83 5.86 -0.30
N LEU A 292 1.62 5.96 -1.39
CA LEU A 292 2.78 5.09 -1.61
C LEU A 292 3.82 5.23 -0.49
N THR A 293 4.10 6.47 -0.08
CA THR A 293 5.08 6.76 0.97
C THR A 293 4.70 6.12 2.30
N THR A 294 3.46 6.34 2.72
CA THR A 294 2.91 5.84 3.98
C THR A 294 2.72 4.34 3.97
N PHE A 295 2.27 3.76 2.85
CA PHE A 295 2.18 2.33 2.67
C PHE A 295 3.54 1.63 2.79
N GLY A 296 4.57 2.15 2.12
CA GLY A 296 5.93 1.61 2.24
C GLY A 296 6.48 1.71 3.66
N ILE A 297 6.15 2.78 4.40
CA ILE A 297 6.53 2.93 5.81
C ILE A 297 5.86 1.83 6.64
N VAL A 298 4.53 1.73 6.60
CA VAL A 298 3.76 0.75 7.42
C VAL A 298 4.17 -0.69 7.13
N THR A 299 4.45 -1.00 5.85
CA THR A 299 4.84 -2.35 5.43
C THR A 299 6.33 -2.62 5.55
N THR A 300 7.13 -1.70 6.11
CA THR A 300 8.60 -1.80 6.21
C THR A 300 9.28 -1.99 4.84
N MET A 301 8.68 -1.48 3.76
CA MET A 301 9.19 -1.51 2.39
C MET A 301 9.73 -0.12 1.99
N PRO A 302 10.96 0.25 2.37
CA PRO A 302 11.52 1.58 2.08
C PRO A 302 11.64 1.85 0.58
N THR A 303 11.71 0.82 -0.26
CA THR A 303 11.70 0.95 -1.73
C THR A 303 10.38 1.51 -2.26
N ILE A 304 9.23 1.10 -1.70
CA ILE A 304 7.93 1.67 -2.08
C ILE A 304 7.81 3.11 -1.58
N SER A 305 8.33 3.40 -0.37
CA SER A 305 8.36 4.78 0.12
C SER A 305 9.22 5.70 -0.74
N ALA A 306 10.39 5.22 -1.17
CA ALA A 306 11.25 5.90 -2.12
C ALA A 306 10.55 6.12 -3.47
N LEU A 307 9.80 5.15 -3.98
CA LEU A 307 8.97 5.33 -5.19
C LEU A 307 7.91 6.41 -5.00
N GLY A 308 7.28 6.50 -3.82
CA GLY A 308 6.34 7.58 -3.49
C GLY A 308 6.99 8.97 -3.50
N ILE A 309 8.20 9.09 -2.95
CA ILE A 309 8.99 10.34 -2.96
C ILE A 309 9.45 10.70 -4.37
N LEU A 310 9.94 9.72 -5.12
CA LEU A 310 10.30 9.89 -6.52
C LEU A 310 9.07 10.33 -7.33
N TYR A 311 7.90 9.76 -7.05
CA TYR A 311 6.66 10.18 -7.69
C TYR A 311 6.31 11.62 -7.34
N TRP A 312 6.38 12.00 -6.06
CA TRP A 312 6.10 13.35 -5.58
C TRP A 312 6.93 14.44 -6.27
N THR A 313 8.23 14.19 -6.46
CA THR A 313 9.20 15.15 -7.02
C THR A 313 9.01 15.35 -8.53
N ASN A 314 8.42 14.38 -9.22
CA ASN A 314 8.14 14.47 -10.66
C ASN A 314 6.76 15.08 -10.99
N ILE A 315 5.92 15.33 -9.98
CA ILE A 315 4.65 16.04 -10.15
C ILE A 315 4.92 17.55 -10.20
N PRO A 316 4.27 18.31 -11.11
CA PRO A 316 4.36 19.78 -11.14
C PRO A 316 4.11 20.42 -9.76
N PRO A 317 4.71 21.60 -9.47
CA PRO A 317 4.48 22.29 -8.22
C PRO A 317 3.00 22.69 -8.11
N VAL A 318 2.37 22.26 -7.02
CA VAL A 318 0.98 22.55 -6.67
C VAL A 318 0.96 23.14 -5.28
N ASP A 319 0.11 24.15 -5.04
CA ASP A 319 -0.22 24.63 -3.69
C ASP A 319 -1.05 23.57 -2.95
N PHE A 320 -0.36 22.51 -2.51
CA PHE A 320 -0.96 21.36 -1.85
C PHE A 320 -1.66 21.78 -0.55
N TRP A 321 -1.05 22.68 0.23
CA TRP A 321 -1.59 23.11 1.52
C TRP A 321 -2.82 24.01 1.36
N GLY A 322 -2.84 24.90 0.37
CA GLY A 322 -4.02 25.70 0.06
C GLY A 322 -5.16 24.89 -0.56
N ALA A 323 -4.84 23.85 -1.34
CA ALA A 323 -5.84 22.90 -1.86
C ALA A 323 -6.41 22.01 -0.73
N ALA A 324 -5.56 21.49 0.14
CA ALA A 324 -5.96 20.66 1.28
C ALA A 324 -6.88 21.43 2.24
N ARG A 325 -6.57 22.70 2.58
CA ARG A 325 -7.44 23.54 3.43
C ARG A 325 -8.82 23.79 2.84
N ARG A 326 -8.96 23.79 1.51
CA ARG A 326 -10.26 23.98 0.84
C ARG A 326 -11.11 22.72 0.84
N LEU A 327 -10.48 21.55 0.89
CA LEU A 327 -11.14 20.26 0.77
C LEU A 327 -11.46 19.60 2.12
N LEU A 328 -10.64 19.84 3.15
CA LEU A 328 -10.82 19.37 4.53
C LEU A 328 -11.86 20.21 5.28
#